data_AF-A0A7J6R7M1-F1
#
_entry.id   AF-A0A7J6R7M1-F1
#
_cell.length_a   1.000
_cell.length_b   1.000
_cell.length_c   1.000
_cell.angle_alpha   90.00
_cell.angle_beta   90.00
_cell.angle_gamma   90.00
#
_symmetry.space_group_name_H-M   'P 1'
#
loop_
_entity.id
_entity.type
_entity.pdbx_description
1 polymer ?
#
loop_
_entity_poly.entity_id
_entity_poly.type
_entity_poly.pdbx_seq_one_letter_code
_entity_poly.pdbx_strand_id
1 'polypeptide(L)'
;EDAEERVEYPPVGAMVGFVNESIFDDAEAAELERRVAVTPVVTRKLRMLGFDVAFEEGSGQAASFSDEEYELMGATRLKTAVLLRVPLPAIVRRKVLVVRKERSEEVYAKADVVLRVAALSNRDARLSRDGRDLDGVSQVIISTFSVNEEVVELVEQLRAKKVTVVNMAAVPRI
;
A
#
# COMPACT_ATOMS: atom_id res chain seq x y z
N GLU A 1 18.52 -22.08 25.34
CA GLU A 1 18.14 -21.30 24.15
C GLU A 1 16.67 -20.98 24.32
N ASP A 2 16.40 -19.73 24.68
CA ASP A 2 15.10 -19.27 25.17
C ASP A 2 14.04 -19.39 24.07
N ALA A 3 13.07 -20.27 24.29
CA ALA A 3 11.86 -20.31 23.48
C ALA A 3 11.10 -19.01 23.76
N GLU A 4 11.14 -18.05 22.83
CA GLU A 4 10.27 -16.87 22.85
C GLU A 4 8.82 -17.35 22.99
N GLU A 5 8.29 -17.21 24.20
CA GLU A 5 6.90 -17.52 24.53
C GLU A 5 6.02 -16.68 23.60
N ARG A 6 5.22 -17.35 22.76
CA ARG A 6 4.32 -16.68 21.81
C ARG A 6 3.22 -16.00 22.62
N VAL A 7 3.43 -14.74 22.96
CA VAL A 7 2.37 -13.88 23.50
C VAL A 7 1.41 -13.63 22.34
N GLU A 8 0.31 -14.38 22.32
CA GLU A 8 -0.77 -14.20 21.35
C GLU A 8 -1.61 -12.99 21.79
N TYR A 9 -1.35 -11.85 21.17
CA TYR A 9 -2.12 -10.63 21.41
C TYR A 9 -3.49 -10.75 20.73
N PRO A 10 -4.57 -10.26 21.36
CA PRO A 10 -5.88 -10.25 20.73
C PRO A 10 -5.80 -9.49 19.39
N PRO A 11 -6.47 -9.98 18.34
CA PRO A 11 -6.41 -9.32 17.04
C PRO A 11 -6.93 -7.89 17.16
N VAL A 12 -6.16 -6.93 16.67
CA VAL A 12 -6.51 -5.50 16.67
C VAL A 12 -7.66 -5.23 15.69
N GLY A 13 -7.87 -6.15 14.74
CA GLY A 13 -8.91 -6.05 13.70
C GLY A 13 -8.59 -5.04 12.60
N ALA A 14 -7.36 -4.50 12.58
CA ALA A 14 -6.89 -3.55 11.59
C ALA A 14 -5.83 -4.18 10.66
N MET A 15 -5.94 -3.90 9.37
CA MET A 15 -5.00 -4.35 8.35
C MET A 15 -4.02 -3.24 7.97
N VAL A 16 -2.72 -3.56 8.07
CA VAL A 16 -1.61 -2.75 7.58
C VAL A 16 -1.21 -3.25 6.20
N GLY A 17 -1.33 -2.38 5.20
CA GLY A 17 -0.95 -2.63 3.81
C GLY A 17 0.30 -1.85 3.42
N PHE A 18 1.14 -2.42 2.55
CA PHE A 18 2.16 -1.66 1.84
C PHE A 18 2.24 -2.07 0.37
N VAL A 19 2.57 -1.11 -0.47
CA VAL A 19 2.49 -1.24 -1.93
C VAL A 19 3.88 -1.50 -2.52
N ASN A 20 3.90 -1.98 -3.75
CA ASN A 20 5.15 -2.13 -4.48
C ASN A 20 5.48 -0.77 -5.10
N GLU A 21 6.57 -0.17 -4.64
CA GLU A 21 6.97 1.16 -5.07
C GLU A 21 8.08 1.12 -6.12
N SER A 22 8.68 -0.04 -6.43
CA SER A 22 9.74 -0.12 -7.45
C SER A 22 9.24 -0.04 -8.89
N ILE A 23 7.92 0.10 -9.07
CA ILE A 23 7.29 0.24 -10.38
C ILE A 23 6.56 1.60 -10.32
N PHE A 24 7.14 2.61 -10.94
CA PHE A 24 6.55 3.95 -11.03
C PHE A 24 5.85 4.12 -12.37
N ASP A 25 4.94 5.08 -12.44
CA ASP A 25 4.40 5.55 -13.72
C ASP A 25 5.48 6.33 -14.51
N ASP A 26 6.47 6.92 -13.82
CA ASP A 26 7.65 7.59 -14.38
C ASP A 26 8.91 6.71 -14.26
N ALA A 27 9.47 6.32 -15.41
CA ALA A 27 10.62 5.41 -15.50
C ALA A 27 11.87 5.93 -14.76
N GLU A 28 12.06 7.24 -14.68
CA GLU A 28 13.23 7.86 -14.04
C GLU A 28 13.20 7.74 -12.51
N ALA A 29 12.00 7.78 -11.90
CA ALA A 29 11.83 7.54 -10.46
C ALA A 29 12.00 6.05 -10.08
N ALA A 30 11.64 5.15 -11.01
CA ALA A 30 11.75 3.70 -10.82
C ALA A 30 13.18 3.19 -10.73
N GLU A 31 14.15 3.84 -11.38
CA GLU A 31 15.52 3.35 -11.38
C GLU A 31 16.27 3.62 -10.05
N LEU A 32 15.74 4.51 -9.19
CA LEU A 32 16.44 4.99 -7.99
C LEU A 32 15.80 4.58 -6.66
N GLU A 33 14.49 4.30 -6.61
CA GLU A 33 13.85 3.89 -5.37
C GLU A 33 13.94 2.38 -5.15
N ARG A 34 14.78 1.99 -4.19
CA ARG A 34 15.02 0.59 -3.79
C ARG A 34 14.56 0.27 -2.37
N ARG A 35 13.98 1.25 -1.67
CA ARG A 35 13.50 1.05 -0.30
C ARG A 35 12.13 0.37 -0.31
N VAL A 36 11.78 -0.20 0.84
CA VAL A 36 10.46 -0.79 1.11
C VAL A 36 9.91 -0.21 2.40
N ALA A 37 8.60 0.00 2.47
CA ALA A 37 7.96 0.62 3.64
C ALA A 37 8.07 -0.24 4.91
N VAL A 38 8.06 -1.57 4.74
CA VAL A 38 8.12 -2.54 5.82
C VAL A 38 9.10 -3.64 5.44
N THR A 39 10.06 -3.95 6.30
CA THR A 39 10.96 -5.10 6.12
C THR A 39 10.37 -6.36 6.76
N PRO A 40 10.78 -7.59 6.37
CA PRO A 40 10.24 -8.82 6.96
C PRO A 40 10.34 -8.87 8.49
N VAL A 41 11.42 -8.33 9.06
CA VAL A 41 11.60 -8.21 10.51
C VAL A 41 10.52 -7.35 11.16
N VAL A 42 10.15 -6.22 10.53
CA VAL A 42 9.08 -5.35 11.01
C VAL A 42 7.72 -6.00 10.78
N THR A 43 7.53 -6.74 9.67
CA THR A 43 6.31 -7.52 9.42
C THR A 43 6.03 -8.49 10.56
N ARG A 44 7.05 -9.25 11.02
CA ARG A 44 6.89 -10.14 12.19
C ARG A 44 6.43 -9.38 13.42
N LYS A 45 7.01 -8.20 13.69
CA LYS A 45 6.63 -7.37 14.85
C LYS A 45 5.19 -6.86 14.75
N LEU A 46 4.75 -6.41 13.56
CA LEU A 46 3.37 -5.98 13.34
C LEU A 46 2.38 -7.13 13.57
N ARG A 47 2.70 -8.34 13.07
CA ARG A 47 1.92 -9.54 13.33
C ARG A 47 1.87 -9.89 14.82
N MET A 48 3.00 -9.79 15.53
CA MET A 48 3.06 -10.00 16.98
C MET A 48 2.22 -8.99 17.76
N LEU A 49 2.12 -7.74 17.28
CA LEU A 49 1.24 -6.71 17.88
C LEU A 49 -0.26 -6.93 17.58
N GLY A 50 -0.62 -7.96 16.81
CA GLY A 50 -2.00 -8.32 16.50
C GLY A 50 -2.57 -7.63 15.25
N PHE A 51 -1.74 -6.98 14.44
CA PHE A 51 -2.16 -6.44 13.14
C PHE A 51 -2.18 -7.52 12.07
N ASP A 52 -3.12 -7.44 11.14
CA ASP A 52 -3.00 -8.14 9.86
C ASP A 52 -2.07 -7.35 8.95
N VAL A 53 -1.19 -8.05 8.22
CA VAL A 53 -0.24 -7.42 7.31
C VAL A 53 -0.48 -7.95 5.92
N ALA A 54 -0.64 -7.05 4.96
CA ALA A 54 -0.78 -7.38 3.55
C ALA A 54 0.22 -6.59 2.72
N PHE A 55 0.72 -7.17 1.64
CA PHE A 55 1.71 -6.53 0.78
C PHE A 55 1.39 -6.78 -0.68
N GLU A 56 1.71 -5.82 -1.54
CA GLU A 56 1.66 -6.01 -2.99
C GLU A 56 2.83 -6.89 -3.44
N GLU A 57 2.55 -7.85 -4.32
CA GLU A 57 3.54 -8.71 -4.94
C GLU A 57 4.75 -7.92 -5.49
N GLY A 58 5.95 -8.35 -5.08
CA GLY A 58 7.21 -7.73 -5.45
C GLY A 58 7.61 -6.48 -4.67
N SER A 59 6.86 -6.07 -3.63
CA SER A 59 7.16 -4.85 -2.87
C SER A 59 8.56 -4.81 -2.23
N GLY A 60 9.14 -5.97 -1.93
CA GLY A 60 10.48 -6.06 -1.34
C GLY A 60 11.61 -6.35 -2.32
N GLN A 61 11.32 -6.65 -3.59
CA GLN A 61 12.33 -7.19 -4.51
C GLN A 61 13.49 -6.23 -4.76
N ALA A 62 13.20 -4.94 -4.93
CA ALA A 62 14.23 -3.91 -5.10
C ALA A 62 15.13 -3.73 -3.85
N ALA A 63 14.60 -4.09 -2.68
CA ALA A 63 15.30 -4.09 -1.39
C ALA A 63 15.96 -5.45 -1.06
N SER A 64 15.98 -6.40 -2.01
CA SER A 64 16.49 -7.76 -1.82
C SER A 64 15.71 -8.61 -0.80
N PHE A 65 14.42 -8.34 -0.61
CA PHE A 65 13.51 -9.19 0.14
C PHE A 65 12.55 -9.90 -0.82
N SER A 66 12.51 -11.23 -0.72
CA SER A 66 11.60 -12.07 -1.49
C SER A 66 10.18 -12.01 -0.92
N ASP A 67 9.18 -12.29 -1.76
CA ASP A 67 7.79 -12.33 -1.30
C ASP A 67 7.57 -13.50 -0.31
N GLU A 68 8.31 -14.60 -0.48
CA GLU A 68 8.28 -15.76 0.40
C GLU A 68 8.72 -15.41 1.83
N GLU A 69 9.71 -14.51 1.99
CA GLU A 69 10.12 -14.02 3.31
C GLU A 69 9.00 -13.29 4.03
N TYR A 70 8.20 -12.48 3.34
CA TYR A 70 7.05 -11.81 3.93
C TYR A 70 5.96 -12.81 4.35
N GLU A 71 5.69 -13.81 3.52
CA GLU A 71 4.71 -14.85 3.82
C GLU A 71 5.13 -15.70 5.02
N LEU A 72 6.40 -16.05 5.14
CA LEU A 72 6.96 -16.74 6.31
C LEU A 72 6.80 -15.92 7.60
N MET A 73 6.82 -14.59 7.49
CA MET A 73 6.58 -13.69 8.62
C MET A 73 5.08 -13.45 8.89
N GLY A 74 4.19 -14.13 8.15
CA GLY A 74 2.74 -14.09 8.34
C GLY A 74 2.03 -12.97 7.59
N ALA A 75 2.66 -12.37 6.58
CA ALA A 75 2.02 -11.39 5.71
C ALA A 75 1.19 -12.08 4.61
N THR A 76 0.13 -11.42 4.16
CA THR A 76 -0.69 -11.87 3.04
C THR A 76 -0.25 -11.20 1.75
N ARG A 77 0.18 -11.99 0.76
CA ARG A 77 0.50 -11.50 -0.59
C ARG A 77 -0.77 -11.10 -1.32
N LEU A 78 -0.82 -9.87 -1.84
CA LEU A 78 -1.87 -9.34 -2.70
C LEU A 78 -1.34 -9.21 -4.12
N LYS A 79 -2.11 -9.69 -5.09
CA LYS A 79 -1.67 -9.77 -6.48
C LYS A 79 -1.71 -8.40 -7.14
N THR A 80 -0.67 -8.13 -7.92
CA THR A 80 -0.60 -6.95 -8.78
C THR A 80 -1.50 -7.16 -9.99
N ALA A 81 -2.41 -6.23 -10.24
CA ALA A 81 -3.15 -6.22 -11.50
C ALA A 81 -2.25 -5.69 -12.62
N VAL A 82 -1.89 -6.57 -13.56
CA VAL A 82 -1.10 -6.21 -14.74
C VAL A 82 -2.03 -5.77 -15.87
N LEU A 83 -1.83 -4.57 -16.39
CA LEU A 83 -2.59 -4.04 -17.50
C LEU A 83 -2.13 -4.70 -18.81
N LEU A 84 -2.79 -5.80 -19.20
CA LEU A 84 -2.57 -6.42 -20.50
C LEU A 84 -3.20 -5.53 -21.59
N ARG A 85 -2.39 -4.71 -22.25
CA ARG A 85 -2.80 -3.95 -23.45
C ARG A 85 -2.92 -4.92 -24.62
N VAL A 86 -4.06 -5.59 -24.75
CA VAL A 86 -4.36 -6.40 -25.94
C VAL A 86 -4.98 -5.47 -26.99
N PRO A 87 -4.40 -5.33 -28.20
CA PRO A 87 -5.08 -4.65 -29.30
C PRO A 87 -6.32 -5.47 -29.67
N LEU A 88 -7.51 -4.92 -29.42
CA LEU A 88 -8.77 -5.55 -29.80
C LEU A 88 -8.98 -5.38 -31.31
N PRO A 89 -9.28 -6.46 -32.06
CA PRO A 89 -9.72 -6.33 -33.44
C PRO A 89 -11.10 -5.65 -33.49
N ALA A 90 -11.30 -4.76 -34.46
CA ALA A 90 -12.48 -3.90 -34.62
C ALA A 90 -13.85 -4.62 -34.74
N ILE A 91 -13.87 -5.95 -34.74
CA ILE A 91 -15.04 -6.78 -35.04
C ILE A 91 -15.78 -7.29 -33.80
N VAL A 92 -15.19 -7.17 -32.59
CA VAL A 92 -15.81 -7.72 -31.38
C VAL A 92 -16.88 -6.76 -30.82
N ARG A 93 -18.13 -6.97 -31.21
CA ARG A 93 -19.32 -6.24 -30.69
C ARG A 93 -19.85 -6.75 -29.35
N ARG A 94 -19.22 -7.78 -28.74
CA ARG A 94 -19.61 -8.22 -27.40
C ARG A 94 -19.01 -7.27 -26.38
N LYS A 95 -19.87 -6.63 -25.57
CA LYS A 95 -19.48 -5.97 -24.31
C LYS A 95 -18.76 -7.01 -23.43
N VAL A 96 -17.46 -7.13 -23.58
CA VAL A 96 -16.62 -7.81 -22.60
C VAL A 96 -16.41 -6.80 -21.47
N LEU A 97 -17.02 -7.08 -20.32
CA LEU A 97 -16.70 -6.36 -19.09
C LEU A 97 -15.29 -6.79 -18.68
N VAL A 98 -14.27 -6.13 -19.25
CA VAL A 98 -12.91 -6.28 -18.77
C VAL A 98 -12.85 -5.53 -17.44
N VAL A 99 -12.98 -6.26 -16.33
CA VAL A 99 -12.70 -5.72 -15.00
C VAL A 99 -11.19 -5.47 -14.95
N ARG A 100 -10.79 -4.26 -15.34
CA ARG A 100 -9.41 -3.78 -15.22
C ARG A 100 -9.19 -3.48 -13.74
N LYS A 101 -8.51 -4.37 -13.03
CA LYS A 101 -7.97 -4.00 -11.72
C LYS A 101 -6.78 -3.07 -11.95
N GLU A 102 -6.72 -1.98 -11.19
CA GLU A 102 -5.57 -1.08 -11.19
C GLU A 102 -4.50 -1.66 -10.26
N ARG A 103 -3.26 -1.28 -10.52
CA ARG A 103 -2.14 -1.68 -9.68
C ARG A 103 -2.30 -1.17 -8.25
N SER A 104 -1.88 -1.95 -7.26
CA SER A 104 -2.02 -1.67 -5.82
C SER A 104 -3.47 -1.58 -5.31
N GLU A 105 -4.51 -1.68 -6.17
CA GLU A 105 -5.92 -1.51 -5.79
C GLU A 105 -6.35 -2.43 -4.64
N GLU A 106 -5.90 -3.68 -4.64
CA GLU A 106 -6.23 -4.63 -3.57
C GLU A 106 -5.67 -4.21 -2.21
N VAL A 107 -4.50 -3.56 -2.17
CA VAL A 107 -3.91 -3.06 -0.94
C VAL A 107 -4.77 -1.92 -0.39
N TYR A 108 -5.09 -0.92 -1.21
CA TYR A 108 -5.93 0.21 -0.77
C TYR A 108 -7.35 -0.22 -0.42
N ALA A 109 -7.92 -1.21 -1.09
CA ALA A 109 -9.27 -1.68 -0.83
C ALA A 109 -9.38 -2.42 0.53
N LYS A 110 -8.33 -3.11 0.96
CA LYS A 110 -8.36 -3.95 2.17
C LYS A 110 -7.68 -3.32 3.39
N ALA A 111 -6.65 -2.50 3.18
CA ALA A 111 -5.88 -1.94 4.28
C ALA A 111 -6.61 -0.78 4.97
N ASP A 112 -6.52 -0.74 6.29
CA ASP A 112 -6.92 0.41 7.11
C ASP A 112 -5.77 1.40 7.26
N VAL A 113 -4.54 0.89 7.28
CA VAL A 113 -3.31 1.71 7.28
C VAL A 113 -2.46 1.33 6.07
N VAL A 114 -2.18 2.30 5.19
CA VAL A 114 -1.29 2.12 4.04
C VAL A 114 0.05 2.78 4.33
N LEU A 115 1.12 1.98 4.30
CA LEU A 115 2.49 2.44 4.50
C LEU A 115 3.20 2.60 3.16
N ARG A 116 3.85 3.75 2.98
CA ARG A 116 4.61 4.08 1.77
C ARG A 116 5.94 4.74 2.09
N VAL A 117 6.88 4.63 1.15
CA VAL A 117 8.17 5.31 1.17
C VAL A 117 8.19 6.52 0.24
N ALA A 118 7.65 6.40 -0.96
CA ALA A 118 7.59 7.51 -1.91
C ALA A 118 6.52 8.52 -1.51
N ALA A 119 6.63 9.69 -2.14
CA ALA A 119 5.63 10.74 -2.00
C ALA A 119 4.26 10.26 -2.50
N LEU A 120 3.23 10.98 -2.05
CA LEU A 120 1.87 10.76 -2.52
C LEU A 120 1.76 11.08 -4.01
N SER A 121 0.88 10.36 -4.68
CA SER A 121 0.58 10.46 -6.10
C SER A 121 -0.93 10.50 -6.32
N ASN A 122 -1.38 10.91 -7.50
CA ASN A 122 -2.81 10.86 -7.86
C ASN A 122 -3.44 9.46 -7.71
N ARG A 123 -2.62 8.39 -7.78
CA ARG A 123 -3.06 7.02 -7.53
C ARG A 123 -3.56 6.83 -6.10
N ASP A 124 -2.90 7.44 -5.13
CA ASP A 124 -3.29 7.36 -3.72
C ASP A 124 -4.70 7.92 -3.52
N ALA A 125 -4.98 9.13 -4.02
CA ALA A 125 -6.30 9.72 -3.93
C ALA A 125 -7.37 8.92 -4.68
N ARG A 126 -7.06 8.33 -5.83
CA ARG A 126 -8.02 7.50 -6.58
C ARG A 126 -8.36 6.20 -5.85
N LEU A 127 -7.34 5.43 -5.44
CA LEU A 127 -7.51 4.09 -4.88
C LEU A 127 -7.94 4.08 -3.42
N SER A 128 -7.70 5.16 -2.68
CA SER A 128 -8.11 5.24 -1.27
C SER A 128 -9.62 5.08 -1.11
N ARG A 129 -9.97 4.32 -0.06
CA ARG A 129 -11.35 4.08 0.35
C ARG A 129 -12.01 5.40 0.73
N ASP A 130 -13.31 5.52 0.44
CA ASP A 130 -14.08 6.64 0.96
C ASP A 130 -14.39 6.37 2.43
N GLY A 131 -13.79 7.14 3.34
CA GLY A 131 -14.00 7.03 4.78
C GLY A 131 -15.45 7.28 5.22
N ARG A 132 -16.34 7.75 4.34
CA ARG A 132 -17.79 7.80 4.59
C ARG A 132 -18.43 6.41 4.57
N ASP A 133 -17.83 5.46 3.88
CA ASP A 133 -18.36 4.10 3.70
C ASP A 133 -17.80 3.12 4.75
N LEU A 134 -16.98 3.60 5.69
CA LEU A 134 -16.18 2.76 6.59
C LEU A 134 -16.70 2.67 8.04
N ASP A 135 -18.01 2.79 8.25
CA ASP A 135 -18.64 2.72 9.58
C ASP A 135 -17.95 3.60 10.66
N GLY A 136 -17.37 4.73 10.24
CA GLY A 136 -16.68 5.68 11.11
C GLY A 136 -15.16 5.49 11.25
N VAL A 137 -14.57 4.47 10.62
CA VAL A 137 -13.11 4.25 10.62
C VAL A 137 -12.47 4.96 9.43
N SER A 138 -11.54 5.90 9.67
CA SER A 138 -10.79 6.53 8.58
C SER A 138 -9.63 5.66 8.13
N GLN A 139 -9.46 5.49 6.81
CA GLN A 139 -8.23 4.93 6.26
C GLN A 139 -7.08 5.91 6.53
N VAL A 140 -5.91 5.38 6.90
CA VAL A 140 -4.69 6.15 7.19
C VAL A 140 -3.64 5.86 6.12
N ILE A 141 -2.96 6.89 5.63
CA ILE A 141 -1.78 6.76 4.76
C ILE A 141 -0.59 7.40 5.45
N ILE A 142 0.48 6.64 5.61
CA ILE A 142 1.74 7.13 6.18
C ILE A 142 2.78 7.13 5.06
N SER A 143 3.35 8.30 4.78
CA SER A 143 4.34 8.48 3.71
C SER A 143 5.27 9.65 4.04
N THR A 144 6.36 9.80 3.29
CA THR A 144 7.24 10.98 3.41
C THR A 144 7.18 11.80 2.14
N PHE A 145 6.93 13.10 2.26
CA PHE A 145 6.86 14.00 1.10
C PHE A 145 7.18 15.45 1.48
N SER A 146 7.68 16.20 0.50
CA SER A 146 7.81 17.65 0.58
C SER A 146 6.47 18.31 0.30
N VAL A 147 6.18 19.42 0.97
CA VAL A 147 4.95 20.19 0.74
C VAL A 147 5.14 21.09 -0.50
N ASN A 148 4.31 20.88 -1.51
CA ASN A 148 4.22 21.70 -2.73
C ASN A 148 2.74 21.84 -3.14
N GLU A 149 2.44 22.63 -4.17
CA GLU A 149 1.05 22.88 -4.61
C GLU A 149 0.32 21.59 -5.01
N GLU A 150 0.97 20.71 -5.78
CA GLU A 150 0.39 19.44 -6.24
C GLU A 150 0.01 18.51 -5.07
N VAL A 151 0.88 18.38 -4.07
CA VAL A 151 0.63 17.56 -2.88
C VAL A 151 -0.46 18.18 -2.02
N VAL A 152 -0.56 19.52 -1.94
CA VAL A 152 -1.65 20.18 -1.22
C VAL A 152 -2.99 19.85 -1.87
N GLU A 153 -3.09 19.94 -3.19
CA GLU A 153 -4.31 19.53 -3.91
C GLU A 153 -4.65 18.06 -3.65
N LEU A 154 -3.66 17.18 -3.66
CA LEU A 154 -3.84 15.76 -3.41
C LEU A 154 -4.31 15.46 -1.98
N VAL A 155 -3.75 16.16 -0.99
CA VAL A 155 -4.18 16.06 0.41
C VAL A 155 -5.61 16.57 0.58
N GLU A 156 -6.02 17.62 -0.13
CA GLU A 156 -7.43 18.07 -0.12
C GLU A 156 -8.37 17.04 -0.74
N GLN A 157 -7.97 16.33 -1.80
CA GLN A 157 -8.74 15.21 -2.35
C GLN A 157 -8.90 14.07 -1.35
N LEU A 158 -7.81 13.70 -0.65
CA LEU A 158 -7.82 12.67 0.39
C LEU A 158 -8.68 13.09 1.59
N ARG A 159 -8.61 14.36 1.99
CA ARG A 159 -9.46 14.95 3.02
C ARG A 159 -10.93 14.89 2.64
N ALA A 160 -11.29 15.18 1.40
CA ALA A 160 -12.67 15.08 0.92
C ALA A 160 -13.22 13.64 1.03
N LYS A 161 -12.34 12.63 0.92
CA LYS A 161 -12.64 11.22 1.17
C LYS A 161 -12.53 10.81 2.65
N LYS A 162 -12.28 11.73 3.58
CA LYS A 162 -12.03 11.43 5.00
C LYS A 162 -10.86 10.46 5.25
N VAL A 163 -9.84 10.50 4.39
CA VAL A 163 -8.60 9.76 4.57
C VAL A 163 -7.64 10.59 5.42
N THR A 164 -7.02 9.98 6.41
CA THR A 164 -6.00 10.61 7.25
C THR A 164 -4.62 10.40 6.64
N VAL A 165 -3.84 11.47 6.49
CA VAL A 165 -2.48 11.40 5.94
C VAL A 165 -1.48 11.83 7.00
N VAL A 166 -0.45 11.02 7.22
CA VAL A 166 0.68 11.33 8.10
C VAL A 166 1.92 11.55 7.25
N ASN A 167 2.45 12.78 7.27
CA ASN A 167 3.71 13.11 6.62
C ASN A 167 4.88 12.89 7.58
N MET A 168 5.69 11.87 7.32
CA MET A 168 6.87 11.55 8.12
C MET A 168 7.94 12.66 8.09
N ALA A 169 8.00 13.46 7.03
CA ALA A 169 8.92 14.60 6.95
C ALA A 169 8.53 15.76 7.89
N ALA A 170 7.25 15.81 8.30
CA ALA A 170 6.72 16.84 9.19
C ALA A 170 6.68 16.42 10.66
N VAL A 171 7.13 15.21 10.99
CA VAL A 171 7.18 14.74 12.39
C VAL A 171 8.23 15.56 13.16
N PRO A 172 7.84 16.31 14.21
CA PRO A 172 8.79 17.11 14.98
C PRO A 172 9.85 16.25 15.64
N ARG A 173 11.10 16.73 15.63
CA ARG A 173 12.18 16.14 16.43
C ARG A 173 12.05 16.69 17.85
N ILE A 174 11.61 15.83 18.76
CA ILE A 174 11.48 16.12 20.19
C ILE A 174 12.64 15.52 20.99
#